data_AF-A0A966Y1V3-F1
#
_entry.id   AF-A0A966Y1V3-F1
#
_cell.length_a   1.000
_cell.length_b   1.000
_cell.length_c   1.000
_cell.angle_alpha   90.00
_cell.angle_beta   90.00
_cell.angle_gamma   90.00
#
_symmetry.space_group_name_H-M   'P 1'
#
loop_
_entity.id
_entity.type
_entity.pdbx_description
1 polymer ?
#
loop_
_entity_poly.entity_id
_entity_poly.type
_entity_poly.pdbx_seq_one_letter_code
_entity_poly.pdbx_strand_id
1 'polypeptide(L)' 'MTLAPRSAAYIALLVALGSFGPLTMSIYTPVMPSVGHELVTTPDSVKLTLTTYMLGFAFGQLFYG' A
#
# COMPACT_ATOMS: atom_id res chain seq x y z
N MET A 1 7.97 -26.09 4.00
CA MET A 1 6.56 -26.12 3.56
C MET A 1 6.49 -25.48 2.18
N THR A 2 6.55 -26.29 1.13
CA THR A 2 6.46 -25.82 -0.26
C THR A 2 5.01 -25.46 -0.57
N LEU A 3 4.72 -24.18 -0.75
CA LEU A 3 3.40 -23.67 -1.11
C LEU A 3 3.06 -24.15 -2.53
N ALA A 4 2.16 -25.11 -2.65
CA ALA A 4 1.73 -25.62 -3.96
C ALA A 4 0.90 -24.55 -4.71
N PRO A 5 1.01 -24.43 -6.04
CA PRO A 5 0.41 -23.34 -6.85
C PRO A 5 -1.14 -23.25 -6.86
N ARG A 6 -1.84 -24.01 -6.01
CA ARG A 6 -3.31 -23.98 -5.85
C ARG A 6 -3.75 -24.07 -4.37
N SER A 7 -2.82 -23.92 -3.42
CA SER A 7 -3.20 -23.91 -2.00
C SER A 7 -3.88 -22.59 -1.62
N ALA A 8 -4.87 -22.65 -0.74
CA ALA A 8 -5.54 -21.45 -0.21
C ALA A 8 -4.54 -20.46 0.43
N ALA A 9 -3.47 -20.98 1.04
CA ALA A 9 -2.39 -20.17 1.62
C ALA A 9 -1.61 -19.38 0.55
N TYR A 10 -1.34 -19.99 -0.60
CA TYR A 10 -0.67 -19.30 -1.72
C TYR A 10 -1.56 -18.21 -2.32
N ILE A 11 -2.86 -18.50 -2.50
CA ILE A 11 -3.84 -17.51 -2.99
C ILE A 11 -3.97 -16.36 -1.99
N ALA A 12 -4.07 -16.65 -0.69
CA ALA A 12 -4.13 -15.65 0.36
C ALA A 12 -2.88 -14.75 0.38
N LEU A 13 -1.69 -15.33 0.17
CA LEU A 13 -0.44 -14.58 0.07
C LEU A 13 -0.46 -13.62 -1.13
N LEU A 14 -0.87 -14.09 -2.32
CA LEU A 14 -0.97 -13.25 -3.52
C LEU A 14 -2.02 -12.14 -3.36
N VAL A 15 -3.17 -12.46 -2.76
CA VAL A 15 -4.20 -11.46 -2.45
C VAL A 15 -3.66 -10.43 -1.46
N ALA A 16 -2.95 -10.84 -0.41
CA ALA A 16 -2.35 -9.92 0.56
C ALA A 16 -1.31 -8.99 -0.11
N LEU A 17 -0.43 -9.54 -0.94
CA LEU A 17 0.58 -8.77 -1.69
C LEU A 17 -0.06 -7.79 -2.68
N GLY A 18 -1.07 -8.22 -3.44
CA GLY A 18 -1.77 -7.36 -4.40
C GLY A 18 -2.68 -6.32 -3.76
N SER A 19 -3.22 -6.61 -2.57
CA SER A 19 -4.13 -5.71 -1.86
C SER A 19 -3.42 -4.51 -1.22
N PHE A 20 -2.09 -4.53 -1.08
CA PHE A 20 -1.34 -3.42 -0.47
C PHE A 20 -1.63 -2.04 -1.10
N GLY A 21 -1.83 -1.98 -2.41
CA GLY A 21 -2.20 -0.74 -3.11
C GLY A 21 -3.56 -0.18 -2.68
N PRO A 22 -4.67 -0.91 -2.88
CA PRO A 22 -5.99 -0.52 -2.42
C PRO A 22 -6.09 -0.27 -0.90
N LEU A 23 -5.40 -1.09 -0.10
CA LEU A 23 -5.42 -1.01 1.35
C LEU A 23 -4.79 0.32 1.82
N THR A 24 -3.68 0.73 1.20
CA THR A 24 -3.06 2.04 1.47
C THR A 24 -4.03 3.18 1.18
N MET A 25 -4.71 3.19 0.02
CA MET A 25 -5.68 4.25 -0.30
C MET A 25 -6.88 4.27 0.65
N SER A 26 -7.36 3.10 1.06
CA SER A 26 -8.51 2.96 1.96
C SER A 26 -8.22 3.52 3.36
N ILE A 27 -6.98 3.35 3.84
CA ILE A 27 -6.52 3.92 5.12
C ILE A 27 -6.23 5.42 4.96
N TYR A 28 -5.63 5.84 3.84
CA TYR A 28 -5.20 7.23 3.69
C TYR A 28 -6.36 8.24 3.66
N THR A 29 -7.49 7.85 3.05
CA THR A 29 -8.67 8.72 2.90
C THR A 29 -9.23 9.24 4.25
N PRO A 30 -9.52 8.39 5.24
CA PRO A 30 -9.99 8.84 6.56
C PRO A 30 -8.90 9.40 7.47
N VAL A 31 -7.64 9.05 7.23
CA VAL A 31 -6.52 9.36 8.14
C VAL A 31 -5.79 10.65 7.73
N MET A 32 -6.00 11.13 6.50
CA MET A 32 -5.46 12.41 6.01
C MET A 32 -5.78 13.63 6.90
N PRO A 33 -7.04 13.83 7.35
CA PRO A 33 -7.40 14.96 8.20
C PRO A 33 -6.76 14.88 9.59
N SER A 34 -6.62 13.67 10.15
CA SER A 34 -6.05 13.48 11.50
C SER A 34 -4.53 13.59 11.50
N VAL A 35 -3.84 13.01 10.51
CA VAL A 35 -2.37 13.08 10.37
C VAL A 35 -1.90 14.51 10.10
N GLY A 36 -2.65 15.28 9.31
CA GLY A 36 -2.37 16.71 9.09
C GLY A 36 -2.41 17.52 10.39
N HIS A 37 -3.36 17.20 11.29
CA HIS A 37 -3.52 17.86 12.57
C HIS A 37 -2.44 17.43 13.58
N GLU A 38 -2.17 16.13 13.70
CA GLU A 38 -1.22 15.57 14.67
C GLU A 38 0.24 15.88 14.35
N LEU A 39 0.62 15.90 13.06
CA LEU A 39 2.00 16.21 12.64
C LEU A 39 2.22 17.69 12.32
N VAL A 40 1.22 18.57 12.51
CA VAL A 40 1.28 19.99 12.12
C VAL A 40 1.76 20.15 10.67
N THR A 41 1.26 19.28 9.79
CA THR A 41 1.74 19.16 8.41
C THR A 41 0.62 19.50 7.43
N THR A 42 0.99 20.02 6.27
CA THR A 42 0.02 20.38 5.24
C THR A 42 -0.50 19.13 4.52
N PRO A 43 -1.77 19.12 4.05
CA PRO A 43 -2.32 18.02 3.26
C PRO A 43 -1.47 17.67 2.03
N ASP A 44 -0.72 18.63 1.49
CA ASP A 44 0.16 18.43 0.33
C ASP A 44 1.39 17.57 0.67
N SER A 45 1.97 17.73 1.86
CA SER A 45 3.09 16.88 2.31
C SER A 45 2.64 15.43 2.51
N VAL A 46 1.43 15.25 3.01
CA VAL A 46 0.79 13.93 3.18
C VAL A 46 0.48 13.31 1.82
N LYS A 47 0.01 14.07 0.82
CA LYS A 47 -0.15 13.58 -0.56
C LYS A 47 1.17 13.15 -1.19
N LEU A 48 2.23 13.94 -0.99
CA LEU A 48 3.52 13.68 -1.62
C LEU A 48 4.11 12.34 -1.16
N THR A 49 4.03 12.03 0.14
CA THR A 49 4.49 10.72 0.67
C THR A 49 3.70 9.54 0.10
N LEU A 50 2.39 9.69 -0.07
CA LEU A 50 1.55 8.67 -0.73
C LEU A 50 1.97 8.47 -2.19
N THR A 51 2.20 9.55 -2.93
CA THR A 51 2.67 9.48 -4.31
C THR A 51 4.05 8.82 -4.39
N THR A 52 4.98 9.16 -3.49
CA THR A 52 6.29 8.51 -3.40
C THR A 52 6.17 7.02 -3.10
N TYR A 53 5.29 6.63 -2.17
CA TYR A 53 5.01 5.22 -1.87
C TYR A 53 4.45 4.49 -3.10
N MET A 54 3.46 5.07 -3.78
CA MET A 54 2.87 4.46 -4.98
C MET A 54 3.89 4.30 -6.11
N LEU A 55 4.75 5.29 -6.32
CA LEU A 55 5.85 5.21 -7.29
C LEU A 55 6.81 4.09 -6.92
N GLY A 56 7.28 4.04 -5.66
CA GLY A 56 8.17 2.98 -5.19
C GLY A 56 7.54 1.58 -5.32
N PHE A 57 6.25 1.45 -4.99
CA PHE A 57 5.51 0.21 -5.16
C PHE A 57 5.40 -0.20 -6.63
N ALA A 58 5.06 0.73 -7.53
CA ALA A 58 4.99 0.48 -8.97
C ALA A 58 6.35 0.05 -9.55
N PHE A 59 7.44 0.71 -9.13
CA PHE A 59 8.80 0.28 -9.51
C PHE A 59 9.10 -1.12 -8.97
N GLY A 60 8.78 -1.42 -7.71
CA GLY A 60 8.96 -2.75 -7.13
C GLY A 60 8.20 -3.84 -7.88
N GLN A 61 6.97 -3.56 -8.29
CA GLN A 61 6.16 -4.46 -9.12
C GLN A 61 6.77 -4.69 -10.51
N LEU A 62 7.49 -3.73 -11.10
CA LEU A 62 8.14 -3.94 -12.39
C LEU A 62 9.29 -4.98 -12.34
N PHE A 63 9.95 -5.10 -11.18
CA PHE A 63 11.05 -6.05 -10.99
C PHE A 63 10.59 -7.43 -10.47
N TYR A 64 9.55 -7.45 -9.62
CA TYR A 64 9.09 -8.66 -8.93
C TYR A 64 7.75 -9.21 -9.43
N GLY A 65 6.90 -8.35 -10.01
CA GLY A 65 5.59 -8.72 -10.57
C GLY A 65 5.73 -9.26 -11.98
#